data_AF-D8M883-F1
#
_entry.id   AF-D8M883-F1
#
_cell.length_a   1.000
_cell.length_b   1.000
_cell.length_c   1.000
_cell.angle_alpha   90.00
_cell.angle_beta   90.00
_cell.angle_gamma   90.00
#
_symmetry.space_group_name_H-M   'P 1'
#
loop_
_entity.id
_entity.type
_entity.pdbx_description
1 polymer ?
#
loop_
_entity_poly.entity_id
_entity_poly.type
_entity_poly.pdbx_seq_one_letter_code
_entity_poly.pdbx_strand_id
1 'polypeptide(L)'
;MTVTSWYRVPAKGMDRFELLAMSSCVPFKASKQYDYKYHFVCPFHVVAPYLFKSYFPDSSYPWLQYVTEDNVILTAEFRDMNGNITNRVGVNNKVIAHNYRDLCCFHLHKEEEALETLKMYGMDPSPSKPPQSQPRPNSLEEVDALLSQATSRVELHSSSIRRLRKENEPYNAVHGLQLSETSPKKGEPILLAGHRREAREDAEGRDVSILIPFVVFVCVDDEQTSEGRALHIQDGRSMVTSSVVLPGGMVGGGAFDVEGNCKGMIEGIVHSPGMNINGHVVPNTHAQNVYENCAAIINADVLSDFVVDVELGLLDDMQEEVRKMRKQMGEEQIKEEKQKIMKPMMEAIQKSQ
;
A
#
# COMPACT_ATOMS: atom_id res chain seq x y z
N MET A 1 3.94 1.65 8.70
CA MET A 1 3.85 3.08 8.36
C MET A 1 3.09 3.20 7.05
N THR A 2 2.27 4.23 6.94
CA THR A 2 1.39 4.47 5.79
C THR A 2 1.61 5.88 5.27
N VAL A 3 1.44 6.07 3.97
CA VAL A 3 1.33 7.41 3.37
C VAL A 3 -0.15 7.70 3.10
N THR A 4 -0.57 8.92 3.36
CA THR A 4 -1.94 9.37 3.09
C THR A 4 -1.95 10.71 2.37
N SER A 5 -2.91 10.90 1.48
CA SER A 5 -3.12 12.13 0.73
C SER A 5 -4.48 12.74 1.03
N TRP A 6 -4.45 14.02 1.39
CA TRP A 6 -5.58 14.80 1.86
C TRP A 6 -5.83 15.96 0.89
N TYR A 7 -7.08 16.19 0.54
CA TYR A 7 -7.46 17.15 -0.50
C TYR A 7 -8.44 18.20 -0.02
N ARG A 8 -8.24 19.42 -0.50
CA ARG A 8 -9.15 20.53 -0.26
C ARG A 8 -9.34 21.38 -1.52
N VAL A 9 -10.58 21.52 -1.98
CA VAL A 9 -10.93 22.32 -3.16
C VAL A 9 -12.05 23.30 -2.79
N PRO A 10 -11.74 24.47 -2.19
CA PRO A 10 -12.74 25.41 -1.70
C PRO A 10 -13.70 25.90 -2.78
N ALA A 11 -13.19 26.09 -4.01
CA ALA A 11 -14.00 26.49 -5.18
C ALA A 11 -15.09 25.46 -5.56
N LYS A 12 -15.06 24.26 -4.98
CA LYS A 12 -16.05 23.19 -5.17
C LYS A 12 -16.82 22.87 -3.89
N GLY A 13 -16.72 23.72 -2.86
CA GLY A 13 -17.39 23.53 -1.57
C GLY A 13 -16.66 22.60 -0.61
N MET A 14 -15.47 22.13 -0.96
CA MET A 14 -14.61 21.34 -0.06
C MET A 14 -13.75 22.29 0.77
N ASP A 15 -14.34 22.82 1.83
CA ASP A 15 -13.69 23.83 2.69
C ASP A 15 -12.71 23.22 3.71
N ARG A 16 -12.65 21.89 3.82
CA ARG A 16 -11.75 21.16 4.71
C ARG A 16 -10.95 20.12 3.92
N PHE A 17 -9.85 19.68 4.52
CA PHE A 17 -9.07 18.57 3.98
C PHE A 17 -9.78 17.25 4.24
N GLU A 18 -9.98 16.48 3.18
CA GLU A 18 -10.59 15.15 3.20
C GLU A 18 -9.61 14.11 2.68
N LEU A 19 -9.65 12.92 3.28
CA LEU A 19 -8.78 11.80 2.92
C LEU A 19 -9.22 11.21 1.56
N LEU A 20 -8.30 11.08 0.61
CA LEU A 20 -8.61 10.50 -0.70
C LEU A 20 -7.92 9.17 -0.93
N ALA A 21 -6.62 9.09 -0.65
CA ALA A 21 -5.85 7.88 -0.87
C ALA A 21 -4.92 7.58 0.30
N MET A 22 -4.67 6.29 0.49
CA MET A 22 -3.83 5.75 1.55
C MET A 22 -3.15 4.48 1.07
N SER A 23 -1.91 4.27 1.51
CA SER A 23 -1.15 3.09 1.13
C SER A 23 -0.06 2.80 2.14
N SER A 24 0.37 1.54 2.14
CA SER A 24 1.63 1.16 2.78
C SER A 24 2.81 1.84 2.09
N CYS A 25 3.95 1.93 2.76
CA CYS A 25 5.18 2.38 2.12
C CYS A 25 6.39 1.68 2.74
N VAL A 26 7.45 1.53 1.96
CA VAL A 26 8.67 0.84 2.35
C VAL A 26 9.82 1.83 2.52
N PRO A 27 10.47 1.85 3.70
CA PRO A 27 11.64 2.71 3.93
C PRO A 27 12.94 2.01 3.49
N PHE A 28 13.73 2.61 2.63
CA PHE A 28 15.10 2.19 2.33
C PHE A 28 16.10 3.13 2.98
N LYS A 29 17.25 2.62 3.42
CA LYS A 29 18.32 3.49 3.93
C LYS A 29 18.94 4.25 2.76
N ALA A 30 18.99 5.55 2.88
CA ALA A 30 19.76 6.37 1.96
C ALA A 30 21.26 6.14 2.17
N SER A 31 22.03 6.25 1.08
CA SER A 31 23.47 6.33 1.17
C SER A 31 23.92 7.57 1.95
N LYS A 32 25.07 7.50 2.63
CA LYS A 32 25.59 8.59 3.49
C LYS A 32 25.89 9.90 2.74
N GLN A 33 25.72 9.93 1.43
CA GLN A 33 25.98 11.09 0.58
C GLN A 33 24.76 12.01 0.45
N TYR A 34 23.59 11.61 0.97
CA TYR A 34 22.35 12.35 0.85
C TYR A 34 21.94 12.98 2.19
N ASP A 35 21.23 14.12 2.14
CA ASP A 35 20.79 14.86 3.34
C ASP A 35 19.71 14.14 4.15
N TYR A 36 19.10 13.10 3.58
CA TYR A 36 18.09 12.29 4.23
C TYR A 36 18.64 10.93 4.62
N LYS A 37 18.10 10.37 5.70
CA LYS A 37 18.45 9.05 6.22
C LYS A 37 17.67 7.93 5.55
N TYR A 38 16.44 8.20 5.12
CA TYR A 38 15.58 7.20 4.49
C TYR A 38 14.93 7.70 3.21
N HIS A 39 14.88 6.83 2.20
CA HIS A 39 14.03 6.95 1.02
C HIS A 39 12.75 6.16 1.27
N PHE A 40 11.60 6.83 1.33
CA PHE A 40 10.32 6.15 1.46
C PHE A 40 9.73 5.94 0.08
N VAL A 41 9.42 4.70 -0.26
CA VAL A 41 8.90 4.34 -1.58
C VAL A 41 7.46 3.85 -1.46
N CYS A 42 6.60 4.35 -2.36
CA CYS A 42 5.19 4.02 -2.41
C CYS A 42 4.65 4.18 -3.84
N PRO A 43 3.40 3.73 -4.11
CA PRO A 43 2.74 3.99 -5.38
C PRO A 43 2.52 5.48 -5.61
N PHE A 44 2.69 5.93 -6.85
CA PHE A 44 2.58 7.34 -7.20
C PHE A 44 1.12 7.81 -7.21
N HIS A 45 0.17 6.95 -7.59
CA HIS A 45 -1.26 7.26 -7.58
C HIS A 45 -1.82 7.60 -6.19
N VAL A 46 -1.12 7.23 -5.11
CA VAL A 46 -1.52 7.57 -3.74
C VAL A 46 -1.14 9.02 -3.43
N VAL A 47 0.00 9.45 -3.93
CA VAL A 47 0.58 10.77 -3.67
C VAL A 47 0.02 11.84 -4.62
N ALA A 48 -0.25 11.45 -5.87
CA ALA A 48 -0.83 12.32 -6.88
C ALA A 48 -2.04 11.67 -7.61
N PRO A 49 -3.09 11.24 -6.90
CA PRO A 49 -4.30 10.62 -7.48
C PRO A 49 -4.94 11.41 -8.63
N TYR A 50 -4.83 12.75 -8.62
CA TYR A 50 -5.32 13.60 -9.70
C TYR A 50 -4.60 13.38 -11.06
N LEU A 51 -3.46 12.68 -11.07
CA LEU A 51 -2.76 12.23 -12.27
C LEU A 51 -3.18 10.84 -12.75
N PHE A 52 -4.00 10.10 -11.98
CA PHE A 52 -4.36 8.70 -12.21
C PHE A 52 -5.88 8.52 -12.31
N LYS A 53 -6.48 9.15 -13.32
CA LYS A 53 -7.95 9.20 -13.46
C LYS A 53 -8.61 7.83 -13.65
N SER A 54 -7.88 6.84 -14.18
CA SER A 54 -8.37 5.46 -14.27
C SER A 54 -8.48 4.74 -12.92
N TYR A 55 -7.87 5.28 -11.85
CA TYR A 55 -7.96 4.75 -10.49
C TYR A 55 -9.00 5.51 -9.65
N PHE A 56 -9.38 6.71 -10.11
CA PHE A 56 -10.27 7.65 -9.44
C PHE A 56 -11.21 8.27 -10.49
N PRO A 57 -12.34 7.59 -10.80
CA PRO A 57 -13.16 7.93 -11.94
C PRO A 57 -13.98 9.20 -11.68
N ASP A 58 -14.21 9.99 -12.73
CA ASP A 58 -15.00 11.23 -12.68
C ASP A 58 -16.42 11.01 -12.12
N SER A 59 -16.99 9.81 -12.27
CA SER A 59 -18.30 9.44 -11.73
C SER A 59 -18.34 9.46 -10.20
N SER A 60 -17.20 9.19 -9.55
CA SER A 60 -17.08 9.10 -8.10
C SER A 60 -16.33 10.30 -7.51
N TYR A 61 -15.42 10.90 -8.29
CA TYR A 61 -14.59 12.03 -7.86
C TYR A 61 -14.62 13.19 -8.88
N PRO A 62 -15.79 13.78 -9.19
CA PRO A 62 -15.92 14.81 -10.24
C PRO A 62 -15.14 16.10 -9.96
N TRP A 63 -14.75 16.32 -8.71
CA TRP A 63 -13.96 17.46 -8.26
C TRP A 63 -12.45 17.27 -8.45
N LEU A 64 -11.96 16.05 -8.67
CA LEU A 64 -10.54 15.73 -8.72
C LEU A 64 -9.83 16.44 -9.89
N GLN A 65 -10.54 16.71 -10.99
CA GLN A 65 -10.02 17.46 -12.13
C GLN A 65 -9.60 18.91 -11.81
N TYR A 66 -10.07 19.48 -10.70
CA TYR A 66 -9.76 20.85 -10.28
C TYR A 66 -8.64 20.90 -9.24
N VAL A 67 -8.12 19.76 -8.84
CA VAL A 67 -7.05 19.65 -7.85
C VAL A 67 -5.71 19.99 -8.49
N THR A 68 -4.97 20.84 -7.80
CA THR A 68 -3.56 21.15 -8.08
C THR A 68 -2.70 20.70 -6.90
N GLU A 69 -1.37 20.77 -7.02
CA GLU A 69 -0.44 20.43 -5.93
C GLU A 69 -0.73 21.23 -4.64
N ASP A 70 -1.17 22.49 -4.76
CA ASP A 70 -1.53 23.35 -3.63
C ASP A 70 -2.79 22.89 -2.86
N ASN A 71 -3.58 22.02 -3.47
CA ASN A 71 -4.79 21.46 -2.86
C ASN A 71 -4.50 20.18 -2.06
N VAL A 72 -3.24 19.74 -1.99
CA VAL A 72 -2.85 18.44 -1.45
C VAL A 72 -1.99 18.58 -0.20
N ILE A 73 -2.28 17.79 0.82
CA ILE A 73 -1.38 17.53 1.93
C ILE A 73 -1.04 16.06 1.96
N LEU A 74 0.25 15.77 2.07
CA LEU A 74 0.79 14.43 2.21
C LEU A 74 1.30 14.22 3.63
N THR A 75 0.94 13.11 4.24
CA THR A 75 1.43 12.73 5.57
C THR A 75 1.92 11.30 5.61
N ALA A 76 3.01 11.08 6.33
CA ALA A 76 3.47 9.79 6.76
C ALA A 76 2.90 9.52 8.16
N GLU A 77 2.16 8.42 8.29
CA GLU A 77 1.45 8.06 9.51
C GLU A 77 2.00 6.74 10.06
N PHE A 78 2.35 6.80 11.35
CA PHE A 78 2.78 5.65 12.14
C PHE A 78 1.56 5.09 12.85
N ARG A 79 1.41 3.77 12.82
CA ARG A 79 0.20 3.10 13.28
C ARG A 79 0.54 1.96 14.22
N ASP A 80 -0.31 1.77 15.23
CA ASP A 80 -0.27 0.59 16.08
C ASP A 80 -0.87 -0.64 15.36
N MET A 81 -0.89 -1.79 16.04
CA MET A 81 -1.44 -3.04 15.50
C MET A 81 -2.95 -3.00 15.25
N ASN A 82 -3.67 -2.02 15.81
CA ASN A 82 -5.10 -1.81 15.61
C ASN A 82 -5.39 -0.77 14.51
N GLY A 83 -4.34 -0.21 13.89
CA GLY A 83 -4.44 0.83 12.87
C GLY A 83 -4.61 2.25 13.42
N ASN A 84 -4.54 2.46 14.74
CA ASN A 84 -4.60 3.80 15.33
C ASN A 84 -3.33 4.57 15.02
N ILE A 85 -3.47 5.86 14.69
CA ILE A 85 -2.34 6.73 14.40
C ILE A 85 -1.63 7.08 15.71
N THR A 86 -0.37 6.67 15.83
CA THR A 86 0.50 7.01 16.97
C THR A 86 1.30 8.29 16.71
N ASN A 87 1.64 8.55 15.45
CA ASN A 87 2.36 9.74 15.04
C ASN A 87 2.01 10.09 13.59
N ARG A 88 2.05 11.38 13.26
CA ARG A 88 1.80 11.92 11.92
C ARG A 88 2.86 12.97 11.60
N VAL A 89 3.57 12.74 10.52
CA VAL A 89 4.65 13.60 10.04
C VAL A 89 4.28 14.11 8.65
N GLY A 90 4.54 15.39 8.38
CA GLY A 90 4.39 15.93 7.03
C GLY A 90 5.41 15.30 6.07
N VAL A 91 5.02 15.14 4.81
CA VAL A 91 5.94 14.70 3.74
C VAL A 91 6.56 15.93 3.07
N ASN A 92 7.83 15.82 2.67
CA ASN A 92 8.51 16.85 1.90
C ASN A 92 7.79 17.05 0.55
N ASN A 93 7.67 18.30 0.10
CA ASN A 93 7.00 18.63 -1.16
C ASN A 93 7.75 18.12 -2.40
N LYS A 94 9.05 17.81 -2.30
CA LYS A 94 9.82 17.19 -3.38
C LYS A 94 9.57 15.67 -3.42
N VAL A 95 8.48 15.28 -4.05
CA VAL A 95 8.21 13.88 -4.43
C VAL A 95 8.87 13.58 -5.76
N ILE A 96 9.64 12.49 -5.81
CA ILE A 96 10.38 12.05 -7.00
C ILE A 96 9.65 10.84 -7.58
N ALA A 97 8.96 11.02 -8.68
CA ALA A 97 8.26 9.97 -9.40
C ALA A 97 9.21 9.20 -10.33
N HIS A 98 8.97 7.91 -10.44
CA HIS A 98 9.57 7.07 -11.46
C HIS A 98 9.00 7.43 -12.85
N ASN A 99 9.84 7.35 -13.89
CA ASN A 99 9.50 7.78 -15.25
C ASN A 99 8.23 7.12 -15.84
N TYR A 100 8.11 5.80 -15.73
CA TYR A 100 7.00 5.05 -16.37
C TYR A 100 6.18 4.14 -15.43
N ARG A 101 6.69 3.79 -14.23
CA ARG A 101 5.96 2.96 -13.26
C ARG A 101 5.12 3.81 -12.32
N ASP A 102 4.11 3.19 -11.73
CA ASP A 102 3.33 3.76 -10.63
C ASP A 102 4.14 3.63 -9.32
N LEU A 103 5.21 4.41 -9.24
CA LEU A 103 6.20 4.35 -8.17
C LEU A 103 6.75 5.75 -7.92
N CYS A 104 6.91 6.12 -6.66
CA CYS A 104 7.56 7.36 -6.29
C CYS A 104 8.34 7.21 -4.98
N CYS A 105 9.28 8.12 -4.79
CA CYS A 105 10.04 8.30 -3.57
C CYS A 105 9.67 9.64 -2.92
N PHE A 106 9.55 9.64 -1.60
CA PHE A 106 9.41 10.84 -0.81
C PHE A 106 10.30 10.80 0.43
N HIS A 107 10.43 11.96 1.06
CA HIS A 107 11.17 12.14 2.30
C HIS A 107 10.28 12.78 3.36
N LEU A 108 10.61 12.61 4.64
CA LEU A 108 9.88 13.30 5.71
C LEU A 108 10.25 14.79 5.72
N HIS A 109 9.25 15.64 5.97
CA HIS A 109 9.49 17.05 6.25
C HIS A 109 10.25 17.19 7.57
N LYS A 110 11.36 17.93 7.57
CA LYS A 110 12.27 18.07 8.73
C LYS A 110 12.64 16.70 9.32
N GLU A 111 13.18 15.82 8.48
CA GLU A 111 13.37 14.41 8.82
C GLU A 111 14.14 14.19 10.13
N GLU A 112 15.20 14.95 10.40
CA GLU A 112 15.97 14.83 11.65
C GLU A 112 15.07 15.06 12.88
N GLU A 113 14.35 16.20 12.92
CA GLU A 113 13.40 16.53 13.98
C GLU A 113 12.27 15.49 14.07
N ALA A 114 11.78 14.99 12.93
CA ALA A 114 10.73 13.98 12.88
C ALA A 114 11.21 12.63 13.45
N LEU A 115 12.41 12.19 13.08
CA LEU A 115 13.01 10.95 13.59
C LEU A 115 13.37 11.06 15.07
N GLU A 116 13.80 12.23 15.55
CA GLU A 116 13.96 12.49 16.98
C GLU A 116 12.63 12.45 17.71
N THR A 117 11.60 13.09 17.18
CA THR A 117 10.23 13.05 17.71
C THR A 117 9.73 11.61 17.79
N LEU A 118 9.94 10.81 16.75
CA LEU A 118 9.56 9.39 16.73
C LEU A 118 10.30 8.57 17.81
N LYS A 119 11.57 8.89 18.09
CA LYS A 119 12.33 8.28 19.19
C LYS A 119 11.86 8.76 20.56
N MET A 120 11.63 10.07 20.72
CA MET A 120 11.26 10.71 21.99
C MET A 120 9.85 10.37 22.42
N TYR A 121 8.89 10.35 21.48
CA TYR A 121 7.50 9.97 21.70
C TYR A 121 7.26 8.48 21.44
N GLY A 122 8.27 7.64 21.63
CA GLY A 122 8.09 6.20 21.87
C GLY A 122 7.41 5.91 23.22
N MET A 123 6.45 6.73 23.64
CA MET A 123 5.80 6.72 24.96
C MET A 123 4.31 6.41 24.75
N ASP A 124 3.68 5.43 25.39
CA ASP A 124 4.03 4.61 26.55
C ASP A 124 3.16 3.32 26.50
N PRO A 125 3.69 2.12 26.73
CA PRO A 125 2.89 0.93 27.00
C PRO A 125 2.27 1.05 28.40
N SER A 126 1.30 1.95 28.60
CA SER A 126 0.62 1.96 29.89
C SER A 126 -0.07 0.60 30.07
N PRO A 127 0.26 -0.17 31.11
CA PRO A 127 -0.32 -1.47 31.35
C PRO A 127 -1.79 -1.26 31.73
N SER A 128 -2.71 -1.58 30.82
CA SER A 128 -4.03 -2.02 31.29
C SER A 128 -3.77 -3.18 32.23
N LYS A 129 -4.17 -3.02 33.51
CA LYS A 129 -3.96 -3.92 34.65
C LYS A 129 -3.66 -5.37 34.23
N PRO A 130 -2.63 -6.02 34.80
CA PRO A 130 -2.38 -7.43 34.51
C PRO A 130 -3.68 -8.21 34.71
N PRO A 131 -4.13 -9.01 33.74
CA PRO A 131 -5.22 -9.95 34.01
C PRO A 131 -4.73 -10.83 35.17
N GLN A 132 -5.54 -10.89 36.21
CA GLN A 132 -5.30 -11.77 37.35
C GLN A 132 -4.96 -13.16 36.82
N SER A 133 -3.88 -13.74 37.34
CA SER A 133 -3.40 -15.08 37.01
C SER A 133 -4.58 -16.04 36.87
N GLN A 134 -4.88 -16.45 35.64
CA GLN A 134 -5.86 -17.52 35.44
C GLN A 134 -5.23 -18.81 35.99
N PRO A 135 -5.97 -19.57 36.83
CA PRO A 135 -5.50 -20.83 37.35
C PRO A 135 -5.26 -21.82 36.20
N ARG A 136 -4.26 -22.68 36.36
CA ARG A 136 -3.96 -23.76 35.40
C ARG A 136 -5.18 -24.70 35.30
N PRO A 137 -5.56 -25.15 34.09
CA PRO A 137 -6.68 -26.08 33.90
C PRO A 137 -6.35 -27.43 34.53
N ASN A 138 -7.33 -28.03 35.20
CA ASN A 138 -7.16 -29.25 36.00
C ASN A 138 -7.85 -30.48 35.39
N SER A 139 -8.52 -30.32 34.25
CA SER A 139 -9.17 -31.41 33.52
C SER A 139 -8.99 -31.29 32.00
N LEU A 140 -9.22 -32.40 31.29
CA LEU A 140 -9.09 -32.49 29.84
C LEU A 140 -10.17 -31.67 29.11
N GLU A 141 -11.39 -31.57 29.67
CA GLU A 141 -12.44 -30.73 29.08
C GLU A 141 -12.15 -29.22 29.18
N GLU A 142 -11.43 -28.77 30.22
CA GLU A 142 -10.98 -27.37 30.37
C GLU A 142 -9.84 -27.02 29.38
N VAL A 143 -9.03 -28.02 29.02
CA VAL A 143 -7.99 -27.90 27.98
C VAL A 143 -8.62 -27.76 26.59
N ASP A 144 -9.68 -28.51 26.28
CA ASP A 144 -10.39 -28.43 24.99
C ASP A 144 -11.16 -27.11 24.80
N ALA A 145 -11.71 -26.53 25.86
CA ALA A 145 -12.32 -25.20 25.83
C ALA A 145 -11.27 -24.08 25.59
N LEU A 146 -10.06 -24.22 26.15
CA LEU A 146 -8.92 -23.34 25.93
C LEU A 146 -8.36 -23.46 24.50
N LEU A 147 -8.32 -24.67 23.93
CA LEU A 147 -7.92 -24.93 22.56
C LEU A 147 -8.93 -24.35 21.53
N SER A 148 -10.23 -24.41 21.83
CA SER A 148 -11.27 -23.76 21.02
C SER A 148 -11.20 -22.22 21.09
N GLN A 149 -10.79 -21.64 22.22
CA GLN A 149 -10.49 -20.21 22.32
C GLN A 149 -9.19 -19.82 21.59
N ALA A 150 -8.14 -20.63 21.66
CA ALA A 150 -6.86 -20.39 20.98
C ALA A 150 -6.99 -20.47 19.44
N THR A 151 -7.82 -21.37 18.93
CA THR A 151 -8.11 -21.47 17.49
C THR A 151 -8.95 -20.30 16.94
N SER A 152 -9.63 -19.54 17.81
CA SER A 152 -10.31 -18.29 17.44
C SER A 152 -9.40 -17.05 17.43
N ARG A 153 -8.17 -17.17 17.96
CA ARG A 153 -7.14 -16.13 17.96
C ARG A 153 -5.91 -16.67 17.27
N VAL A 154 -5.89 -16.55 15.94
CA VAL A 154 -4.69 -16.81 15.14
C VAL A 154 -3.58 -15.86 15.62
N GLU A 155 -2.68 -16.36 16.46
CA GLU A 155 -1.33 -15.84 16.61
C GLU A 155 -0.34 -16.99 16.39
N LEU A 156 0.40 -16.86 15.29
CA LEU A 156 1.59 -17.61 14.96
C LEU A 156 2.59 -17.51 16.12
N HIS A 157 3.07 -18.65 16.61
CA HIS A 157 4.32 -18.72 17.37
C HIS A 157 5.35 -19.59 16.66
N SER A 158 6.56 -19.07 16.73
CA SER A 158 7.73 -19.23 15.88
C SER A 158 8.45 -20.57 16.00
N SER A 159 8.91 -21.12 14.88
CA SER A 159 10.30 -21.58 14.77
C SER A 159 11.18 -20.39 14.40
N SER A 160 12.47 -20.44 14.76
CA SER A 160 13.43 -19.33 14.87
C SER A 160 13.62 -18.45 13.61
N ILE A 161 12.64 -17.60 13.33
CA ILE A 161 12.76 -16.45 12.43
C ILE A 161 13.49 -15.34 13.20
N ARG A 162 14.56 -14.81 12.61
CA ARG A 162 15.27 -13.64 13.11
C ARG A 162 14.26 -12.51 13.28
N ARG A 163 13.86 -12.18 14.51
CA ARG A 163 12.96 -11.04 14.76
C ARG A 163 13.63 -9.78 14.19
N LEU A 164 13.00 -9.13 13.20
CA LEU A 164 13.45 -7.86 12.63
C LEU A 164 13.45 -6.70 13.67
N ARG A 165 12.84 -6.90 14.83
CA ARG A 165 12.71 -5.94 15.93
C ARG A 165 13.13 -6.56 17.27
N LYS A 166 13.83 -5.80 18.11
CA LYS A 166 14.09 -6.21 19.51
C LYS A 166 12.81 -6.06 20.32
N GLU A 167 12.58 -6.97 21.26
CA GLU A 167 11.33 -7.13 22.03
C GLU A 167 10.81 -5.88 22.77
N ASN A 168 11.61 -4.80 22.84
CA ASN A 168 11.28 -3.55 23.54
C ASN A 168 11.47 -2.26 22.71
N GLU A 169 11.76 -2.32 21.42
CA GLU A 169 11.78 -1.10 20.59
C GLU A 169 10.34 -0.58 20.42
N PRO A 170 10.04 0.73 20.47
CA PRO A 170 8.68 1.24 20.29
C PRO A 170 8.20 1.05 18.83
N TYR A 171 6.88 0.97 18.62
CA TYR A 171 6.24 0.87 17.29
C TYR A 171 6.47 2.09 16.38
N ASN A 172 7.21 3.09 16.86
CA ASN A 172 7.46 4.36 16.20
C ASN A 172 8.88 4.45 15.60
N ALA A 173 9.63 3.33 15.50
CA ALA A 173 10.97 3.33 14.88
C ALA A 173 10.91 3.05 13.37
N VAL A 174 11.65 3.85 12.58
CA VAL A 174 11.87 3.58 11.14
C VAL A 174 13.05 2.62 10.97
N HIS A 175 12.76 1.41 10.52
CA HIS A 175 13.76 0.41 10.14
C HIS A 175 13.93 0.41 8.63
N GLY A 176 15.03 0.96 8.15
CA GLY A 176 15.35 0.95 6.73
C GLY A 176 15.64 -0.47 6.26
N LEU A 177 14.91 -0.90 5.23
CA LEU A 177 14.98 -2.22 4.64
C LEU A 177 16.26 -2.39 3.82
N GLN A 178 16.73 -3.62 3.76
CA GLN A 178 17.79 -4.04 2.86
C GLN A 178 17.15 -4.71 1.64
N LEU A 179 17.39 -4.15 0.45
CA LEU A 179 16.98 -4.78 -0.80
C LEU A 179 17.79 -6.05 -1.02
N SER A 180 17.10 -7.09 -1.47
CA SER A 180 17.75 -8.32 -1.93
C SER A 180 18.39 -8.08 -3.30
N GLU A 181 19.54 -8.70 -3.52
CA GLU A 181 20.21 -8.72 -4.83
C GLU A 181 19.46 -9.60 -5.87
N THR A 182 18.43 -10.32 -5.43
CA THR A 182 17.69 -11.26 -6.27
C THR A 182 16.20 -11.00 -6.18
N SER A 183 15.50 -11.08 -7.31
CA SER A 183 14.04 -11.06 -7.35
C SER A 183 13.46 -12.35 -6.73
N PRO A 184 12.15 -12.38 -6.37
CA PRO A 184 11.47 -13.59 -5.93
C PRO A 184 11.66 -14.73 -6.94
N LYS A 185 12.06 -15.90 -6.45
CA LYS A 185 12.23 -17.11 -7.27
C LYS A 185 11.00 -18.02 -7.17
N LYS A 186 10.81 -18.84 -8.20
CA LYS A 186 9.84 -19.94 -8.17
C LYS A 186 10.17 -20.90 -7.01
N GLY A 187 9.14 -21.35 -6.32
CA GLY A 187 9.16 -22.11 -5.07
C GLY A 187 9.53 -21.32 -3.82
N GLU A 188 9.91 -20.04 -3.95
CA GLU A 188 10.40 -19.26 -2.80
C GLU A 188 9.23 -18.84 -1.89
N PRO A 189 9.30 -19.12 -0.58
CA PRO A 189 8.37 -18.56 0.38
C PRO A 189 8.66 -17.06 0.57
N ILE A 190 7.63 -16.25 0.35
CA ILE A 190 7.66 -14.80 0.46
C ILE A 190 6.66 -14.36 1.54
N LEU A 191 7.05 -13.43 2.39
CA LEU A 191 6.15 -12.75 3.31
C LEU A 191 5.72 -11.42 2.68
N LEU A 192 4.42 -11.25 2.45
CA LEU A 192 3.86 -9.95 2.11
C LEU A 192 3.53 -9.20 3.39
N ALA A 193 4.01 -7.96 3.51
CA ALA A 193 3.70 -7.09 4.64
C ALA A 193 3.23 -5.72 4.17
N GLY A 194 2.03 -5.35 4.58
CA GLY A 194 1.39 -4.08 4.26
C GLY A 194 0.32 -3.76 5.29
N HIS A 195 -0.83 -3.26 4.83
CA HIS A 195 -1.97 -2.98 5.68
C HIS A 195 -3.25 -3.50 5.04
N ARG A 196 -4.24 -3.80 5.87
CA ARG A 196 -5.64 -3.97 5.47
C ARG A 196 -6.38 -2.66 5.70
N ARG A 197 -7.06 -2.17 4.67
CA ARG A 197 -8.01 -1.07 4.76
C ARG A 197 -9.31 -1.60 5.35
N GLU A 198 -9.75 -0.94 6.40
CA GLU A 198 -11.10 -1.08 6.92
C GLU A 198 -11.88 0.16 6.51
N ALA A 199 -12.81 -0.02 5.58
CA ALA A 199 -13.65 1.06 5.07
C ALA A 199 -14.60 1.55 6.17
N ARG A 200 -14.57 2.85 6.43
CA ARG A 200 -15.41 3.51 7.44
C ARG A 200 -15.89 4.85 6.92
N GLU A 201 -17.13 5.18 7.21
CA GLU A 201 -17.70 6.49 6.95
C GLU A 201 -18.17 7.12 8.27
N ASP A 202 -18.01 8.44 8.39
CA ASP A 202 -18.58 9.17 9.52
C ASP A 202 -20.05 9.55 9.30
N ALA A 203 -20.63 10.28 10.26
CA ALA A 203 -22.05 10.67 10.22
C ALA A 203 -22.40 11.57 9.03
N GLU A 204 -21.41 12.23 8.44
CA GLU A 204 -21.56 13.07 7.25
C GLU A 204 -21.24 12.31 5.95
N GLY A 205 -21.01 11.00 6.01
CA GLY A 205 -20.68 10.16 4.86
C GLY A 205 -19.25 10.34 4.34
N ARG A 206 -18.34 10.89 5.17
CA ARG A 206 -16.95 11.15 4.77
C ARG A 206 -16.09 9.92 5.07
N ASP A 207 -15.12 9.66 4.19
CA ASP A 207 -14.20 8.55 4.37
C ASP A 207 -13.28 8.78 5.58
N VAL A 208 -13.43 7.92 6.60
CA VAL A 208 -12.60 7.85 7.80
C VAL A 208 -11.96 6.47 7.94
N SER A 209 -11.73 5.80 6.81
CA SER A 209 -11.07 4.49 6.72
C SER A 209 -9.75 4.47 7.47
N ILE A 210 -9.44 3.31 8.04
CA ILE A 210 -8.16 3.06 8.71
C ILE A 210 -7.36 1.99 7.99
N LEU A 211 -6.03 2.04 8.14
CA LEU A 211 -5.11 0.99 7.70
C LEU A 211 -4.59 0.23 8.92
N ILE A 212 -4.87 -1.07 8.98
CA ILE A 212 -4.44 -1.97 10.05
C ILE A 212 -3.26 -2.81 9.52
N PRO A 213 -2.11 -2.88 10.20
CA PRO A 213 -1.00 -3.73 9.76
C PRO A 213 -1.45 -5.15 9.44
N PHE A 214 -1.01 -5.69 8.30
CA PHE A 214 -1.38 -7.01 7.82
C PHE A 214 -0.19 -7.71 7.17
N VAL A 215 -0.02 -8.99 7.49
CA VAL A 215 1.06 -9.82 6.94
C VAL A 215 0.52 -11.19 6.52
N VAL A 216 1.06 -11.74 5.44
CA VAL A 216 0.66 -13.05 4.91
C VAL A 216 1.83 -13.73 4.22
N PHE A 217 2.02 -15.02 4.51
CA PHE A 217 2.97 -15.84 3.78
C PHE A 217 2.36 -16.31 2.46
N VAL A 218 3.13 -16.21 1.39
CA VAL A 218 2.79 -16.59 0.02
C VAL A 218 3.93 -17.40 -0.58
N CYS A 219 3.63 -18.29 -1.51
CA CYS A 219 4.65 -19.03 -2.27
C CYS A 219 4.54 -18.65 -3.75
N VAL A 220 5.67 -18.73 -4.46
CA VAL A 220 5.69 -18.60 -5.92
C VAL A 220 5.61 -20.01 -6.51
N ASP A 221 4.47 -20.49 -7.00
CA ASP A 221 4.34 -21.93 -7.33
C ASP A 221 5.16 -22.41 -8.54
N ASP A 222 5.70 -23.63 -8.43
CA ASP A 222 6.25 -24.46 -9.51
C ASP A 222 5.16 -25.32 -10.16
N GLU A 223 5.34 -25.70 -11.43
CA GLU A 223 4.33 -26.43 -12.21
C GLU A 223 3.88 -27.74 -11.53
N GLN A 224 2.56 -28.00 -11.58
CA GLN A 224 1.84 -29.23 -11.19
C GLN A 224 1.52 -29.46 -9.71
N THR A 225 0.63 -28.65 -9.15
CA THR A 225 -0.47 -29.13 -8.30
C THR A 225 -1.72 -28.33 -8.62
N SER A 226 -2.88 -28.96 -8.61
CA SER A 226 -4.17 -28.29 -8.78
C SER A 226 -4.33 -27.17 -7.74
N GLU A 227 -4.42 -25.93 -8.23
CA GLU A 227 -4.59 -24.65 -7.52
C GLU A 227 -3.29 -23.94 -7.08
N GLY A 228 -3.04 -22.76 -7.68
CA GLY A 228 -1.88 -21.89 -7.47
C GLY A 228 -0.97 -21.77 -8.70
N ARG A 229 -0.87 -20.58 -9.31
CA ARG A 229 0.00 -20.30 -10.47
C ARG A 229 0.77 -18.99 -10.27
N ALA A 230 2.09 -19.02 -10.44
CA ALA A 230 2.84 -17.86 -10.92
C ALA A 230 2.60 -17.74 -12.44
N LEU A 231 2.13 -16.59 -12.93
CA LEU A 231 1.64 -16.52 -14.34
C LEU A 231 2.57 -15.76 -15.27
N HIS A 232 3.41 -14.87 -14.75
CA HIS A 232 4.45 -14.22 -15.54
C HIS A 232 5.53 -13.59 -14.64
N ILE A 233 6.79 -13.79 -15.00
CA ILE A 233 7.89 -12.89 -14.66
C ILE A 233 8.26 -12.18 -15.96
N GLN A 234 7.95 -10.89 -16.06
CA GLN A 234 8.30 -10.09 -17.24
C GLN A 234 8.51 -8.64 -16.79
N ASP A 235 9.50 -7.98 -17.35
CA ASP A 235 9.81 -6.56 -17.11
C ASP A 235 9.92 -6.18 -15.62
N GLY A 236 10.67 -6.96 -14.83
CA GLY A 236 10.95 -6.66 -13.42
C GLY A 236 9.73 -6.73 -12.49
N ARG A 237 8.72 -7.51 -12.87
CA ARG A 237 7.56 -7.85 -12.02
C ARG A 237 7.49 -9.34 -11.75
N SER A 238 7.08 -9.70 -10.54
CA SER A 238 6.74 -11.07 -10.14
C SER A 238 5.31 -11.12 -9.68
N MET A 239 4.60 -12.21 -9.99
CA MET A 239 3.28 -12.45 -9.41
C MET A 239 3.34 -13.59 -8.40
N VAL A 240 2.74 -13.36 -7.24
CA VAL A 240 2.69 -14.29 -6.11
C VAL A 240 1.24 -14.61 -5.79
N THR A 241 0.98 -15.82 -5.32
CA THR A 241 -0.37 -16.27 -4.98
C THR A 241 -0.49 -16.52 -3.48
N SER A 242 -1.63 -16.15 -2.90
CA SER A 242 -1.93 -16.40 -1.50
C SER A 242 -3.06 -17.41 -1.36
N SER A 243 -3.02 -18.21 -0.30
CA SER A 243 -4.13 -19.07 0.12
C SER A 243 -5.27 -18.31 0.78
N VAL A 244 -5.08 -17.02 1.06
CA VAL A 244 -6.09 -16.14 1.67
C VAL A 244 -6.37 -14.93 0.79
N VAL A 245 -7.57 -14.38 0.94
CA VAL A 245 -7.96 -13.15 0.24
C VAL A 245 -7.08 -12.00 0.68
N LEU A 246 -6.38 -11.40 -0.29
CA LEU A 246 -5.53 -10.26 -0.04
C LEU A 246 -6.39 -9.00 0.15
N PRO A 247 -6.29 -8.32 1.30
CA PRO A 247 -7.13 -7.16 1.58
C PRO A 247 -6.68 -5.92 0.80
N GLY A 248 -7.62 -5.04 0.47
CA GLY A 248 -7.30 -3.66 0.05
C GLY A 248 -6.37 -2.97 1.06
N GLY A 249 -5.48 -2.10 0.59
CA GLY A 249 -4.48 -1.39 1.42
C GLY A 249 -3.08 -2.03 1.45
N MET A 250 -2.94 -3.26 0.92
CA MET A 250 -1.67 -3.98 0.82
C MET A 250 -0.65 -3.29 -0.10
N VAL A 251 -1.16 -2.62 -1.13
CA VAL A 251 -0.36 -1.92 -2.14
C VAL A 251 0.59 -0.92 -1.48
N GLY A 252 1.83 -0.86 -1.97
CA GLY A 252 2.95 -0.12 -1.39
C GLY A 252 3.67 -0.84 -0.23
N GLY A 253 3.19 -2.02 0.18
CA GLY A 253 3.82 -2.85 1.20
C GLY A 253 5.03 -3.61 0.63
N GLY A 254 5.83 -4.23 1.50
CA GLY A 254 7.01 -4.98 1.09
C GLY A 254 6.73 -6.47 0.89
N ALA A 255 7.49 -7.10 0.00
CA ALA A 255 7.64 -8.55 -0.12
C ALA A 255 9.02 -8.95 0.45
N PHE A 256 9.05 -9.94 1.33
CA PHE A 256 10.26 -10.31 2.07
C PHE A 256 10.56 -11.81 1.95
N ASP A 257 11.84 -12.17 1.93
CA ASP A 257 12.23 -13.57 2.11
C ASP A 257 12.24 -13.98 3.58
N VAL A 258 12.55 -15.25 3.83
CA VAL A 258 12.64 -15.84 5.18
C VAL A 258 13.75 -15.23 6.05
N GLU A 259 14.72 -14.54 5.45
CA GLU A 259 15.79 -13.84 6.15
C GLU A 259 15.41 -12.39 6.48
N GLY A 260 14.29 -11.91 5.95
CA GLY A 260 13.79 -10.55 6.12
C GLY A 260 14.35 -9.55 5.13
N ASN A 261 15.02 -9.99 4.05
CA ASN A 261 15.45 -9.10 2.98
C ASN A 261 14.25 -8.73 2.10
N CYS A 262 14.18 -7.48 1.68
CA CYS A 262 13.11 -6.99 0.81
C CYS A 262 13.35 -7.46 -0.63
N LYS A 263 12.50 -8.37 -1.10
CA LYS A 263 12.48 -8.92 -2.46
C LYS A 263 11.68 -8.07 -3.44
N GLY A 264 10.92 -7.10 -2.94
CA GLY A 264 10.12 -6.21 -3.77
C GLY A 264 9.07 -5.42 -3.01
N MET A 265 8.22 -4.73 -3.75
CA MET A 265 7.09 -3.94 -3.23
C MET A 265 5.80 -4.40 -3.91
N ILE A 266 4.70 -4.49 -3.16
CA ILE A 266 3.38 -4.87 -3.66
C ILE A 266 2.86 -3.73 -4.57
N GLU A 267 2.80 -3.98 -5.87
CA GLU A 267 2.29 -3.05 -6.89
C GLU A 267 0.76 -3.06 -6.93
N GLY A 268 0.19 -4.25 -6.83
CA GLY A 268 -1.23 -4.48 -7.02
C GLY A 268 -1.66 -5.79 -6.40
N ILE A 269 -2.93 -5.85 -6.04
CA ILE A 269 -3.59 -7.09 -5.63
C ILE A 269 -4.81 -7.31 -6.51
N VAL A 270 -5.13 -8.57 -6.75
CA VAL A 270 -6.31 -8.94 -7.51
C VAL A 270 -7.47 -9.08 -6.53
N HIS A 271 -8.41 -8.14 -6.60
CA HIS A 271 -9.58 -8.07 -5.74
C HIS A 271 -10.65 -9.11 -6.13
N SER A 272 -11.49 -9.53 -5.20
CA SER A 272 -12.62 -10.40 -5.53
C SER A 272 -13.64 -9.68 -6.44
N PRO A 273 -14.28 -10.39 -7.39
CA PRO A 273 -15.37 -9.83 -8.18
C PRO A 273 -16.47 -9.18 -7.33
N GLY A 274 -17.01 -8.06 -7.81
CA GLY A 274 -18.09 -7.32 -7.13
C GLY A 274 -17.62 -6.38 -6.01
N MET A 275 -16.35 -6.41 -5.61
CA MET A 275 -15.79 -5.40 -4.70
C MET A 275 -15.85 -4.01 -5.33
N ASN A 276 -16.15 -2.98 -4.53
CA ASN A 276 -16.07 -1.59 -4.94
C ASN A 276 -14.73 -1.00 -4.46
N ILE A 277 -13.87 -0.59 -5.41
CA ILE A 277 -12.58 0.02 -5.17
C ILE A 277 -12.59 1.41 -5.80
N ASN A 278 -12.59 2.46 -4.96
CA ASN A 278 -12.63 3.86 -5.41
C ASN A 278 -13.74 4.14 -6.43
N GLY A 279 -14.92 3.55 -6.26
CA GLY A 279 -16.04 3.71 -7.18
C GLY A 279 -16.06 2.74 -8.36
N HIS A 280 -15.01 1.94 -8.57
CA HIS A 280 -14.97 0.88 -9.56
C HIS A 280 -15.50 -0.43 -9.00
N VAL A 281 -16.50 -1.03 -9.65
CA VAL A 281 -16.93 -2.40 -9.35
C VAL A 281 -16.02 -3.37 -10.09
N VAL A 282 -15.35 -4.25 -9.36
CA VAL A 282 -14.47 -5.27 -9.93
C VAL A 282 -15.30 -6.23 -10.79
N PRO A 283 -14.99 -6.37 -12.09
CA PRO A 283 -15.79 -7.19 -13.00
C PRO A 283 -15.57 -8.68 -12.74
N ASN A 284 -16.64 -9.48 -12.89
CA ASN A 284 -16.56 -10.93 -12.83
C ASN A 284 -16.09 -11.48 -14.20
N THR A 285 -14.78 -11.50 -14.41
CA THR A 285 -14.16 -12.05 -15.63
C THR A 285 -13.43 -13.34 -15.31
N HIS A 286 -13.18 -14.18 -16.34
CA HIS A 286 -12.38 -15.39 -16.17
C HIS A 286 -11.00 -15.09 -15.57
N ALA A 287 -10.31 -14.04 -16.05
CA ALA A 287 -9.01 -13.65 -15.50
C ALA A 287 -9.10 -13.24 -14.03
N GLN A 288 -10.15 -12.52 -13.63
CA GLN A 288 -10.35 -12.12 -12.23
C GLN A 288 -10.50 -13.33 -11.32
N ASN A 289 -11.27 -14.34 -11.76
CA ASN A 289 -11.52 -15.55 -10.98
C ASN A 289 -10.29 -16.45 -10.90
N VAL A 290 -9.44 -16.48 -11.95
CA VAL A 290 -8.21 -17.29 -11.96
C VAL A 290 -7.12 -16.65 -11.09
N TYR A 291 -7.06 -15.32 -11.03
CA TYR A 291 -6.00 -14.58 -10.33
C TYR A 291 -6.44 -14.01 -8.99
N GLU A 292 -7.66 -14.32 -8.55
CA GLU A 292 -8.12 -13.96 -7.21
C GLU A 292 -7.05 -14.37 -6.19
N ASN A 293 -6.75 -13.48 -5.22
CA ASN A 293 -5.72 -13.67 -4.20
C ASN A 293 -4.26 -13.59 -4.69
N CYS A 294 -4.03 -13.21 -5.94
CA CYS A 294 -2.69 -12.90 -6.42
C CYS A 294 -2.29 -11.47 -6.09
N ALA A 295 -0.99 -11.26 -5.88
CA ALA A 295 -0.35 -9.94 -5.82
C ALA A 295 0.72 -9.82 -6.91
N ALA A 296 0.78 -8.65 -7.54
CA ALA A 296 1.89 -8.24 -8.37
C ALA A 296 2.93 -7.53 -7.49
N ILE A 297 4.20 -7.90 -7.66
CA ILE A 297 5.34 -7.39 -6.92
C ILE A 297 6.27 -6.69 -7.92
N ILE A 298 6.60 -5.43 -7.66
CA ILE A 298 7.76 -4.77 -8.27
C ILE A 298 9.00 -5.38 -7.64
N ASN A 299 9.85 -6.00 -8.46
CA ASN A 299 11.00 -6.74 -7.96
C ASN A 299 12.09 -5.82 -7.38
N ALA A 300 12.93 -6.39 -6.52
CA ALA A 300 14.00 -5.66 -5.83
C ALA A 300 15.02 -5.00 -6.78
N ASP A 301 15.30 -5.58 -7.94
CA ASP A 301 16.18 -5.00 -8.96
C ASP A 301 15.63 -3.67 -9.47
N VAL A 302 14.34 -3.62 -9.81
CA VAL A 302 13.68 -2.37 -10.24
C VAL A 302 13.66 -1.33 -9.12
N LEU A 303 13.40 -1.74 -7.88
CA LEU A 303 13.42 -0.83 -6.73
C LEU A 303 14.84 -0.30 -6.47
N SER A 304 15.85 -1.15 -6.63
CA SER A 304 17.26 -0.79 -6.46
C SER A 304 17.67 0.25 -7.49
N ASP A 305 17.38 0.01 -8.77
CA ASP A 305 17.67 0.96 -9.85
C ASP A 305 16.97 2.30 -9.59
N PHE A 306 15.69 2.28 -9.20
CA PHE A 306 14.95 3.49 -8.87
C PHE A 306 15.56 4.27 -7.70
N VAL A 307 15.94 3.59 -6.62
CA VAL A 307 16.57 4.26 -5.46
C VAL A 307 17.92 4.83 -5.84
N VAL A 308 18.72 4.13 -6.66
CA VAL A 308 20.00 4.64 -7.18
C VAL A 308 19.78 5.88 -8.06
N ASP A 309 18.80 5.87 -8.96
CA ASP A 309 18.48 7.03 -9.80
C ASP A 309 18.04 8.24 -8.97
N VAL A 310 17.30 8.01 -7.88
CA VAL A 310 16.94 9.05 -6.90
C VAL A 310 18.19 9.59 -6.20
N GLU A 311 19.08 8.73 -5.71
CA GLU A 311 20.30 9.15 -5.02
C GLU A 311 21.27 9.92 -5.94
N LEU A 312 21.34 9.53 -7.21
CA LEU A 312 22.16 10.19 -8.23
C LEU A 312 21.50 11.46 -8.81
N GLY A 313 20.27 11.79 -8.41
CA GLY A 313 19.52 12.94 -8.91
C GLY A 313 19.14 12.85 -10.39
N LEU A 314 19.20 11.65 -10.99
CA LEU A 314 18.98 11.45 -12.43
C LEU A 314 17.53 11.70 -12.86
N LEU A 315 16.61 11.70 -11.90
CA LEU A 315 15.18 11.89 -12.17
C LEU A 315 14.70 13.32 -11.94
N ASP A 316 15.54 14.21 -11.38
CA ASP A 316 15.12 15.56 -10.95
C ASP A 316 14.60 16.39 -12.14
N ASP A 317 15.31 16.38 -13.26
CA ASP A 317 14.96 17.16 -14.46
C ASP A 317 13.72 16.61 -15.18
N MET A 318 13.39 15.32 -14.99
CA MET A 318 12.28 14.66 -15.67
C MET A 318 10.94 14.81 -14.95
N GLN A 319 10.92 15.33 -13.70
CA GLN A 319 9.71 15.34 -12.88
C GLN A 319 8.55 16.12 -13.51
N GLU A 320 8.83 17.27 -14.14
CA GLU A 320 7.79 18.02 -14.84
C GLU A 320 7.24 17.26 -16.05
N GLU A 321 8.11 16.60 -16.80
CA GLU A 321 7.73 15.85 -18.00
C GLU A 321 6.87 14.65 -17.63
N VAL A 322 7.24 13.90 -16.59
CA VAL A 322 6.47 12.79 -16.05
C VAL A 322 5.08 13.25 -15.64
N ARG A 323 4.96 14.38 -14.93
CA ARG A 323 3.66 14.93 -14.53
C ARG A 323 2.81 15.34 -15.74
N LYS A 324 3.41 16.00 -16.74
CA LYS A 324 2.73 16.38 -17.99
C LYS A 324 2.23 15.15 -18.75
N MET A 325 3.08 14.13 -18.90
CA MET A 325 2.74 12.87 -19.56
C MET A 325 1.58 12.17 -18.86
N ARG A 326 1.62 12.03 -17.53
CA ARG A 326 0.54 11.39 -16.75
C ARG A 326 -0.78 12.15 -16.87
N LYS A 327 -0.73 13.48 -16.83
CA LYS A 327 -1.91 14.32 -17.02
C LYS A 327 -2.54 14.11 -18.39
N GLN A 328 -1.73 14.07 -19.45
CA GLN A 328 -2.18 13.79 -20.83
C GLN A 328 -2.80 12.39 -20.94
N MET A 329 -2.14 11.36 -20.43
CA MET A 329 -2.68 10.00 -20.41
C MET A 329 -4.04 9.94 -19.70
N GLY A 330 -4.18 10.61 -18.56
CA GLY A 330 -5.46 10.68 -17.85
C GLY A 330 -6.56 11.41 -18.62
N GLU A 331 -6.23 12.43 -19.41
CA GLU A 331 -7.18 13.13 -20.28
C GLU A 331 -7.63 12.27 -21.48
N GLU A 332 -6.71 11.52 -22.09
CA GLU A 332 -7.03 10.57 -23.17
C GLU A 332 -7.97 9.46 -22.68
N GLN A 333 -7.68 8.88 -21.51
CA GLN A 333 -8.53 7.86 -20.89
C GLN A 333 -9.97 8.35 -20.66
N ILE A 334 -10.15 9.57 -20.13
CA ILE A 334 -11.49 10.17 -19.98
C ILE A 334 -12.21 10.28 -21.31
N LYS A 335 -11.49 10.70 -22.36
CA LYS A 335 -12.07 10.87 -23.69
C LYS A 335 -12.56 9.52 -24.24
N GLU A 336 -11.78 8.46 -24.06
CA GLU A 336 -12.16 7.10 -24.44
C GLU A 336 -13.39 6.59 -23.67
N GLU A 337 -13.45 6.79 -22.35
CA GLU A 337 -14.61 6.40 -21.54
C GLU A 337 -15.88 7.14 -21.95
N LYS A 338 -15.79 8.46 -22.17
CA LYS A 338 -16.92 9.26 -22.68
C LYS A 338 -17.39 8.76 -24.05
N GLN A 339 -16.47 8.38 -24.94
CA GLN A 339 -16.82 7.79 -26.22
C GLN A 339 -17.51 6.43 -26.08
N LYS A 340 -17.04 5.56 -25.17
CA LYS A 340 -17.68 4.25 -24.89
C LYS A 340 -19.11 4.39 -24.39
N ILE A 341 -19.42 5.45 -23.63
CA ILE A 341 -20.78 5.73 -23.14
C ILE A 341 -21.64 6.37 -24.25
N MET A 342 -21.08 7.32 -24.99
CA MET A 342 -21.84 8.11 -25.96
C MET A 342 -22.12 7.34 -27.27
N LYS A 343 -21.23 6.43 -27.68
CA LYS A 343 -21.36 5.67 -28.93
C LYS A 343 -22.62 4.77 -28.96
N PRO A 344 -22.91 3.92 -27.95
CA PRO A 344 -24.14 3.14 -27.91
C PRO A 344 -25.40 4.00 -27.89
N MET A 345 -25.35 5.15 -27.20
CA MET A 345 -26.47 6.09 -27.13
C MET A 345 -26.76 6.72 -28.50
N MET A 346 -25.73 7.15 -29.23
CA MET A 346 -25.85 7.69 -30.58
C MET A 346 -26.32 6.64 -31.59
N GLU A 347 -25.83 5.40 -31.48
CA GLU A 347 -26.26 4.27 -32.31
C GLU A 347 -27.72 3.88 -32.03
N ALA A 348 -28.18 3.96 -30.78
CA ALA A 348 -29.58 3.74 -30.41
C ALA A 348 -30.50 4.84 -30.97
N ILE A 349 -30.08 6.11 -30.93
CA ILE A 349 -30.82 7.23 -31.51
C ILE A 349 -30.94 7.06 -33.03
N GLN A 350 -29.86 6.68 -33.73
CA GLN A 350 -29.89 6.43 -35.17
C GLN A 350 -30.73 5.23 -35.59
N LYS A 351 -30.89 4.22 -34.73
CA LYS A 351 -31.81 3.09 -34.97
C LYS A 351 -33.28 3.41 -34.68
N SER A 352 -33.54 4.51 -33.98
CA SER A 352 -34.90 4.98 -33.65
C SER A 352 -35.45 6.04 -34.63
N GLN A 353 -34.63 6.45 -35.59
CA GLN A 353 -35.01 7.26 -36.77
C GLN A 353 -35.09 6.34 -37.99
#